data_AF-A0A3M1VY26-F1
#
_entry.id   AF-A0A3M1VY26-F1
#
_cell.length_a   1.000
_cell.length_b   1.000
_cell.length_c   1.000
_cell.angle_alpha   90.00
_cell.angle_beta   90.00
_cell.angle_gamma   90.00
#
_symmetry.space_group_name_H-M   'P 1'
#
loop_
_entity.id
_entity.type
_entity.pdbx_description
1 polymer ?
#
loop_
_entity_poly.entity_id
_entity_poly.type
_entity_poly.pdbx_seq_one_letter_code
_entity_poly.pdbx_strand_id
1 'polypeptide(L)'
;MAVNADRRNQTRQQYLSLTHKAMIYGVLAVVALVICAANVLGILAILWEPTHILTLPLYMMFAAVSLWASVNFYQTRSRVLFYRDHPDHMDDT
;
A
#
# COMPACT_ATOMS: atom_id res chain seq x y z
N MET A 1 -14.08 -7.77 38.30
CA MET A 1 -14.06 -8.62 37.08
C MET A 1 -14.48 -7.86 35.81
N ALA A 2 -15.36 -6.85 35.88
CA ALA A 2 -15.79 -6.05 34.71
C ALA A 2 -14.66 -5.28 34.01
N VAL A 3 -13.71 -4.69 34.75
CA VAL A 3 -12.56 -3.94 34.20
C VAL A 3 -11.69 -4.78 33.25
N ASN A 4 -11.55 -6.08 33.52
CA ASN A 4 -10.76 -7.00 32.68
C ASN A 4 -11.51 -7.47 31.42
N ALA A 5 -12.83 -7.29 31.37
CA ALA A 5 -13.64 -7.58 30.18
C ALA A 5 -13.66 -6.38 29.23
N ASP A 6 -13.78 -5.16 29.77
CA ASP A 6 -13.69 -3.92 28.99
C ASP A 6 -12.31 -3.74 28.36
N ARG A 7 -11.22 -4.01 29.10
CA ARG A 7 -9.87 -3.92 28.55
C ARG A 7 -9.69 -4.85 27.35
N ARG A 8 -10.15 -6.11 27.46
CA ARG A 8 -10.07 -7.11 26.38
C ARG A 8 -10.90 -6.74 25.15
N ASN A 9 -12.07 -6.14 25.35
CA ASN A 9 -12.91 -5.67 24.25
C ASN A 9 -12.29 -4.45 23.55
N GLN A 10 -11.71 -3.51 24.30
CA GLN A 10 -11.00 -2.36 23.73
C GLN A 10 -9.77 -2.78 22.91
N THR A 11 -8.94 -3.70 23.43
CA THR A 11 -7.79 -4.20 22.64
C THR A 11 -8.27 -4.89 21.37
N ARG A 12 -9.33 -5.72 21.45
CA ARG A 12 -9.89 -6.44 20.29
C ARG A 12 -10.42 -5.48 19.21
N GLN A 13 -11.04 -4.37 19.59
CA GLN A 13 -11.47 -3.34 18.65
C GLN A 13 -10.28 -2.61 18.00
N GLN A 14 -9.22 -2.34 18.76
CA GLN A 14 -7.99 -1.77 18.22
C GLN A 14 -7.34 -2.73 17.20
N TYR A 15 -7.19 -4.03 17.52
CA TYR A 15 -6.67 -5.05 16.60
C TYR A 15 -7.45 -5.13 15.27
N LEU A 16 -8.79 -5.07 15.33
CA LEU A 16 -9.64 -5.11 14.13
C LEU A 16 -9.46 -3.86 13.26
N SER A 17 -9.39 -2.68 13.87
CA SER A 17 -9.21 -1.42 13.15
C SER A 17 -7.84 -1.34 12.44
N LEU A 18 -6.77 -1.85 13.07
CA LEU A 18 -5.44 -1.91 12.47
C LEU A 18 -5.38 -2.92 11.32
N THR A 19 -6.03 -4.07 11.47
CA THR A 19 -6.07 -5.11 10.43
C THR A 19 -6.81 -4.61 9.18
N HIS A 20 -7.92 -3.87 9.34
CA HIS A 20 -8.64 -3.27 8.23
C HIS A 20 -7.80 -2.22 7.48
N LYS A 21 -7.09 -1.35 8.22
CA LYS A 21 -6.17 -0.37 7.62
C LYS A 21 -5.05 -1.05 6.84
N ALA A 22 -4.42 -2.08 7.40
CA ALA A 22 -3.38 -2.86 6.72
C ALA A 22 -3.89 -3.51 5.42
N MET A 23 -5.14 -3.98 5.39
CA MET A 23 -5.77 -4.52 4.18
C MET A 23 -5.94 -3.44 3.11
N ILE A 24 -6.45 -2.26 3.47
CA ILE A 24 -6.64 -1.14 2.53
C ILE A 24 -5.31 -0.75 1.87
N TYR A 25 -4.24 -0.59 2.66
CA TYR A 25 -2.91 -0.29 2.11
C TYR A 25 -2.39 -1.42 1.22
N GLY A 26 -2.66 -2.68 1.57
CA GLY A 26 -2.34 -3.83 0.72
C GLY A 26 -3.04 -3.77 -0.64
N VAL A 27 -4.35 -3.48 -0.65
CA VAL A 27 -5.13 -3.33 -1.89
C VAL A 27 -4.60 -2.16 -2.72
N LEU A 28 -4.33 -1.01 -2.10
CA LEU A 28 -3.77 0.15 -2.79
C LEU A 28 -2.38 -0.15 -3.40
N ALA A 29 -1.53 -0.91 -2.72
CA ALA A 29 -0.26 -1.35 -3.26
C ALA A 29 -0.46 -2.19 -4.54
N VAL A 30 -1.37 -3.16 -4.51
CA VAL A 30 -1.68 -4.01 -5.67
C VAL A 30 -2.22 -3.17 -6.83
N VAL A 31 -3.15 -2.25 -6.57
CA VAL A 31 -3.70 -1.34 -7.61
C VAL A 31 -2.59 -0.52 -8.24
N ALA A 32 -1.70 0.06 -7.43
CA ALA A 32 -0.56 0.82 -7.93
C ALA A 32 0.37 -0.06 -8.79
N LEU A 33 0.59 -1.32 -8.40
CA LEU A 33 1.40 -2.28 -9.17
C LEU A 33 0.75 -2.63 -10.53
N VAL A 34 -0.58 -2.79 -10.57
CA VAL A 34 -1.32 -3.01 -11.82
C VAL A 34 -1.20 -1.80 -12.75
N ILE A 35 -1.33 -0.58 -12.22
CA ILE A 35 -1.12 0.64 -12.99
C ILE A 35 0.31 0.68 -13.54
N CYS A 36 1.31 0.37 -12.71
CA CYS A 36 2.70 0.29 -13.15
C CYS A 36 2.87 -0.71 -14.31
N ALA A 37 2.34 -1.92 -14.17
CA ALA A 37 2.42 -2.95 -15.20
C ALA A 37 1.77 -2.52 -16.52
N ALA A 38 0.58 -1.91 -16.46
CA ALA A 38 -0.08 -1.37 -17.64
C ALA A 38 0.75 -0.29 -18.35
N ASN A 39 1.41 0.58 -17.59
CA ASN A 39 2.27 1.61 -18.16
C ASN A 39 3.56 1.03 -18.77
N VAL A 40 4.15 0.00 -18.17
CA VAL A 40 5.29 -0.72 -18.77
C VAL A 40 4.89 -1.40 -20.08
N LEU A 41 3.71 -2.02 -20.14
CA LEU A 41 3.18 -2.57 -21.39
C LEU A 41 2.99 -1.49 -22.46
N GLY A 42 2.50 -0.30 -22.07
CA GLY A 42 2.41 0.85 -22.97
C GLY A 42 3.76 1.29 -23.54
N ILE A 43 4.80 1.33 -22.70
CA ILE A 43 6.18 1.61 -23.14
C ILE A 43 6.66 0.57 -24.15
N LEU A 44 6.48 -0.73 -23.85
CA LEU A 44 6.87 -1.81 -24.76
C LEU A 44 6.13 -1.73 -26.10
N ALA A 45 4.84 -1.41 -26.08
CA ALA A 45 4.05 -1.23 -27.29
C ALA A 45 4.57 -0.06 -28.14
N ILE A 46 4.91 1.08 -27.53
CA ILE A 46 5.49 2.24 -28.22
C ILE A 46 6.88 1.92 -28.80
N LEU A 47 7.68 1.10 -28.10
CA LEU A 47 8.98 0.67 -28.61
C LEU A 47 8.85 -0.27 -29.82
N TRP A 48 7.79 -1.08 -29.85
CA TRP A 48 7.48 -1.96 -30.99
C TRP A 48 6.96 -1.17 -32.20
N GLU A 49 6.03 -0.24 -31.96
CA GLU A 49 5.48 0.66 -32.98
C GLU A 49 5.57 2.13 -32.51
N PRO A 50 6.59 2.89 -32.97
CA PRO A 50 6.90 4.23 -32.47
C PRO A 50 5.97 5.33 -33.01
N THR A 51 4.68 5.03 -33.19
CA THR A 51 3.66 5.97 -33.65
C THR A 51 3.34 7.05 -32.61
N HIS A 52 3.57 6.76 -31.32
CA HIS A 52 3.22 7.64 -30.20
C HIS A 52 4.40 7.96 -29.27
N ILE A 53 5.61 8.12 -29.82
CA ILE A 53 6.84 8.31 -29.02
C ILE A 53 6.81 9.53 -28.09
N LEU A 54 6.05 10.57 -28.44
CA LEU A 54 5.85 11.76 -27.59
C LEU A 54 5.10 11.46 -26.29
N THR A 55 4.35 10.35 -26.23
CA THR A 55 3.65 9.90 -25.01
C THR A 55 4.53 9.03 -24.11
N LEU A 56 5.69 8.56 -24.60
CA LEU A 56 6.61 7.71 -23.85
C LEU A 56 7.03 8.29 -22.49
N PRO A 57 7.37 9.60 -22.36
CA PRO A 57 7.74 10.17 -21.06
C PRO A 57 6.58 10.13 -20.05
N LEU A 58 5.33 10.24 -20.54
CA LEU A 58 4.14 10.15 -19.70
C LEU A 58 4.00 8.76 -19.10
N TYR A 59 4.09 7.71 -19.94
CA TYR A 59 4.04 6.33 -19.46
C TYR A 59 5.18 6.02 -18.47
N MET A 60 6.39 6.52 -18.73
CA MET A 60 7.52 6.37 -17.81
C MET A 60 7.26 7.04 -16.45
N MET A 61 6.72 8.27 -16.46
CA MET A 61 6.39 8.99 -15.23
C MET A 61 5.32 8.25 -14.42
N PHE A 62 4.25 7.79 -15.08
CA PHE A 62 3.19 7.02 -14.41
C PHE A 62 3.71 5.68 -13.87
N ALA A 63 4.56 4.95 -14.62
CA ALA A 63 5.20 3.73 -14.15
C ALA A 63 6.05 3.99 -12.89
N ALA A 64 6.89 5.03 -12.92
CA ALA A 64 7.74 5.38 -11.77
C ALA A 64 6.95 5.79 -10.53
N VAL A 65 5.94 6.66 -10.69
CA VAL A 65 5.10 7.12 -9.58
C VAL A 65 4.27 5.99 -8.98
N SER A 66 3.69 5.14 -9.83
CA SER A 66 2.88 4.00 -9.36
C SER A 66 3.74 2.93 -8.67
N LEU A 67 4.96 2.67 -9.17
CA LEU A 67 5.92 1.81 -8.46
C LEU A 67 6.29 2.39 -7.09
N TRP A 68 6.62 3.68 -7.03
CA TRP A 68 6.93 4.36 -5.77
C TRP A 68 5.75 4.32 -4.78
N ALA A 69 4.52 4.55 -5.26
CA ALA A 69 3.32 4.44 -4.45
C ALA A 69 3.11 3.00 -3.93
N SER A 70 3.30 1.99 -4.77
CA SER A 70 3.22 0.58 -4.37
C SER A 70 4.18 0.25 -3.23
N VAL A 71 5.44 0.69 -3.34
CA VAL A 71 6.45 0.49 -2.28
C VAL A 71 6.04 1.19 -1.00
N ASN A 72 5.59 2.45 -1.06
CA ASN A 72 5.14 3.17 0.14
C ASN A 72 3.95 2.48 0.80
N PHE A 73 2.93 2.09 0.05
CA PHE A 73 1.77 1.39 0.60
C PHE A 73 2.17 0.05 1.23
N TYR A 74 3.11 -0.69 0.64
CA TYR A 74 3.63 -1.91 1.22
C TYR A 74 4.38 -1.67 2.54
N GLN A 75 5.20 -0.62 2.59
CA GLN A 75 5.89 -0.21 3.82
C GLN A 75 4.90 0.23 4.90
N THR A 76 3.89 1.04 4.56
CA THR A 76 2.84 1.45 5.49
C THR A 76 2.07 0.26 6.02
N ARG A 77 1.71 -0.71 5.14
CA ARG A 77 1.10 -1.98 5.56
C ARG A 77 1.98 -2.72 6.56
N SER A 78 3.28 -2.83 6.30
CA SER A 78 4.24 -3.48 7.20
C SER A 78 4.30 -2.79 8.57
N ARG A 79 4.36 -1.45 8.59
CA ARG A 79 4.32 -0.67 9.84
C ARG A 79 3.03 -0.88 10.62
N VAL A 80 1.87 -0.87 9.96
CA VAL A 80 0.57 -1.09 10.63
C VAL A 80 0.48 -2.51 11.20
N LEU A 81 0.99 -3.52 10.49
CA LEU A 81 1.07 -4.88 11.02
C LEU A 81 2.06 -5.00 12.19
N PHE A 82 3.20 -4.31 12.12
CA PHE A 82 4.17 -4.26 13.21
C PHE A 82 3.56 -3.68 14.50
N TYR A 83 2.87 -2.55 14.42
CA TYR A 83 2.17 -1.95 15.57
C TYR A 83 1.00 -2.79 16.07
N ARG A 84 0.36 -3.57 15.18
CA ARG A 84 -0.63 -4.56 15.60
C ARG A 84 0.04 -5.64 16.46
N ASP A 85 1.20 -6.13 16.05
CA ASP A 85 1.88 -7.23 16.74
C ASP A 85 2.68 -6.77 17.98
N HIS A 86 3.05 -5.48 18.08
CA HIS A 86 3.75 -4.85 19.22
C HIS A 86 3.01 -3.56 19.67
N PRO A 87 1.86 -3.69 20.35
CA PRO A 87 1.06 -2.53 20.76
C PRO A 87 1.78 -1.62 21.76
N ASP A 88 2.74 -2.15 22.53
CA ASP A 88 3.49 -1.40 23.57
C ASP A 88 4.43 -0.34 22.99
N HIS A 89 4.73 -0.38 21.68
CA HIS A 89 5.56 0.62 20.99
C HIS A 89 4.75 1.79 20.43
N MET A 90 3.43 1.86 20.66
CA MET A 90 2.61 3.00 20.22
C MET A 90 2.79 4.26 21.08
N ASP A 91 3.26 4.13 22.32
CA ASP A 91 3.34 5.24 23.28
C ASP A 91 4.69 6.00 23.26
N ASP A 92 5.66 5.58 22.42
CA ASP A 92 7.03 6.13 22.36
C ASP A 92 7.26 7.18 21.24
N THR A 93 6.20 7.70 20.60
CA THR A 93 6.25 8.77 19.57
C THR A 93 5.36 9.94 19.93
#